data_AF-A0A2T8HQU5-F1
#
_entry.id   AF-A0A2T8HQU5-F1
#
_cell.length_a   1.000
_cell.length_b   1.000
_cell.length_c   1.000
_cell.angle_alpha   90.00
_cell.angle_beta   90.00
_cell.angle_gamma   90.00
#
_symmetry.space_group_name_H-M   'P 1'
#
loop_
_entity.id
_entity.type
_entity.pdbx_description
1 polymer ?
#
loop_
_entity_poly.entity_id
_entity_poly.type
_entity_poly.pdbx_seq_one_letter_code
_entity_poly.pdbx_strand_id
1 'polypeptide(L)'
;MTPTAVNSRCGKHVFHRFRREDVDAFLAEFTNETLIADALGIGKRELKSQMKAAGAKPYLLAGEVGVRIFRRSELPSKFQV
;
A
#
# COMPACT_ATOMS: atom_id res chain seq x y z
N MET A 1 -0.50 10.51 -13.48
CA MET A 1 -0.97 9.24 -14.08
C MET A 1 -2.50 9.30 -14.17
N THR A 2 -3.11 8.94 -15.30
CA THR A 2 -4.57 8.94 -15.47
C THR A 2 -5.05 7.50 -15.73
N PRO A 3 -5.81 6.88 -14.82
CA PRO A 3 -6.33 5.52 -15.05
C PRO A 3 -7.38 5.52 -16.17
N THR A 4 -7.50 4.40 -16.88
CA THR A 4 -8.58 4.20 -17.85
C THR A 4 -9.85 3.85 -17.09
N ALA A 5 -10.89 4.67 -17.23
CA ALA A 5 -12.22 4.38 -16.68
C ALA A 5 -12.96 3.37 -17.57
N VAL A 6 -13.41 2.27 -16.98
CA VAL A 6 -14.24 1.25 -17.63
C VAL A 6 -15.60 1.26 -16.94
N ASN A 7 -16.62 1.75 -17.64
CA ASN A 7 -17.98 1.77 -17.11
C ASN A 7 -18.60 0.36 -17.21
N SER A 8 -19.20 -0.09 -16.12
CA SER A 8 -20.07 -1.28 -16.12
C SER A 8 -21.26 -1.09 -17.07
N ARG A 9 -21.81 -2.20 -17.59
CA ARG A 9 -22.98 -2.16 -18.50
C ARG A 9 -24.20 -1.46 -17.88
N CYS A 10 -24.35 -1.50 -16.56
CA CYS A 10 -25.45 -0.84 -15.85
C CYS A 10 -25.15 0.62 -15.49
N GLY A 11 -23.97 1.15 -15.81
CA GLY A 11 -23.55 2.52 -15.53
C GLY A 11 -23.35 2.88 -14.05
N LYS A 12 -23.62 1.95 -13.12
CA LYS A 12 -23.55 2.19 -11.66
C LYS A 12 -22.15 2.04 -11.08
N HIS A 13 -21.27 1.33 -11.78
CA HIS A 13 -19.89 1.10 -11.36
C HIS A 13 -18.90 1.58 -12.41
N VAL A 14 -17.86 2.26 -11.94
CA VAL A 14 -16.68 2.66 -12.72
C VAL A 14 -15.50 1.84 -12.21
N PHE A 15 -14.89 1.04 -13.08
CA PHE A 15 -13.65 0.35 -12.79
C PHE A 15 -12.48 1.19 -13.30
N HIS A 16 -11.51 1.45 -12.46
CA HIS A 16 -10.28 2.13 -12.87
C HIS A 16 -9.23 1.09 -13.21
N ARG A 17 -8.84 1.04 -14.49
CA ARG A 17 -7.74 0.19 -14.96
C ARG A 17 -6.46 1.00 -14.99
N PHE A 18 -5.43 0.47 -14.34
CA PHE A 18 -4.08 1.01 -14.32
C PHE A 18 -3.21 0.18 -15.27
N ARG A 19 -2.21 0.81 -15.90
CA ARG A 19 -1.21 0.05 -16.65
C ARG A 19 -0.29 -0.66 -15.68
N ARG A 20 0.31 -1.77 -16.12
CA ARG A 20 1.12 -2.61 -15.22
C ARG A 20 2.38 -1.88 -14.77
N GLU A 21 3.04 -1.18 -15.68
CA GLU A 21 4.24 -0.39 -15.43
C GLU A 21 4.02 0.70 -14.36
N ASP A 22 2.83 1.29 -14.33
CA ASP A 22 2.50 2.29 -13.34
C ASP A 22 2.24 1.67 -11.96
N VAL A 23 1.63 0.48 -11.93
CA VAL A 23 1.46 -0.30 -10.70
C VAL A 23 2.83 -0.74 -10.17
N ASP A 24 3.70 -1.23 -11.05
CA ASP A 24 5.05 -1.66 -10.69
C ASP A 24 5.89 -0.48 -10.17
N ALA A 25 5.80 0.70 -10.80
CA ALA A 25 6.45 1.92 -10.31
C ALA A 25 5.93 2.34 -8.92
N PHE A 26 4.61 2.27 -8.71
CA PHE A 26 4.02 2.54 -7.39
C PHE A 26 4.51 1.53 -6.34
N LEU A 27 4.54 0.24 -6.66
CA LEU A 27 5.01 -0.81 -5.75
C LEU A 27 6.52 -0.76 -5.51
N ALA A 28 7.30 -0.15 -6.40
CA ALA A 28 8.73 0.08 -6.21
C ALA A 28 9.02 1.21 -5.20
N GLU A 29 8.14 2.21 -5.10
CA GLU A 29 8.30 3.33 -4.17
C GLU A 29 7.57 3.10 -2.83
N PHE A 30 6.40 2.47 -2.89
CA PHE A 30 5.50 2.33 -1.75
C PHE A 30 5.26 0.87 -1.36
N THR A 31 4.85 0.69 -0.12
CA THR A 31 4.42 -0.61 0.43
C THR A 31 3.27 -0.40 1.42
N ASN A 32 2.70 -1.49 1.92
CA ASN A 32 1.62 -1.45 2.90
C ASN A 32 1.79 -2.55 3.96
N GLU A 33 1.02 -2.45 5.05
CA GLU A 33 1.14 -3.38 6.18
C GLU A 33 0.85 -4.83 5.82
N THR A 34 0.03 -5.10 4.80
CA THR A 34 -0.25 -6.47 4.36
C THR A 34 0.98 -7.06 3.69
N LEU A 35 1.60 -6.33 2.75
CA LEU A 35 2.82 -6.77 2.07
C LEU A 35 3.99 -6.96 3.05
N ILE A 36 4.14 -6.04 4.01
CA ILE A 36 5.17 -6.17 5.07
C ILE A 36 4.90 -7.39 5.95
N ALA A 37 3.65 -7.60 6.38
CA ALA A 37 3.29 -8.74 7.22
C ALA A 37 3.54 -10.07 6.51
N ASP A 38 3.14 -10.17 5.25
CA ASP A 38 3.30 -11.36 4.42
C ASP A 38 4.78 -11.67 4.19
N ALA A 39 5.59 -10.67 3.86
CA ALA A 39 7.03 -10.83 3.65
C ALA A 39 7.80 -11.23 4.92
N LEU A 40 7.33 -10.79 6.09
CA LEU A 40 7.91 -11.14 7.38
C LEU A 40 7.32 -12.42 8.00
N GLY A 41 6.24 -12.96 7.43
CA GLY A 41 5.52 -14.12 7.99
C GLY A 41 4.91 -13.86 9.36
N ILE A 42 4.54 -12.62 9.68
CA ILE A 42 3.98 -12.22 10.99
C ILE A 42 2.55 -11.71 10.90
N GLY A 43 1.83 -11.75 12.01
CA GLY A 43 0.48 -11.19 12.08
C GLY A 43 0.46 -9.65 12.07
N LYS A 44 -0.59 -9.05 11.49
CA LYS A 44 -0.77 -7.58 11.42
C LYS A 44 -0.69 -6.88 12.79
N ARG A 45 -1.19 -7.51 13.86
CA ARG A 45 -1.15 -6.95 15.22
C ARG A 45 0.29 -6.83 15.73
N GLU A 46 1.09 -7.86 15.50
CA GLU A 46 2.51 -7.89 15.86
C GLU A 46 3.28 -6.85 15.04
N LEU A 47 3.07 -6.84 13.72
CA LEU A 47 3.69 -5.85 12.83
C LEU A 47 3.42 -4.42 13.29
N LYS A 48 2.17 -4.08 13.60
CA LYS A 48 1.79 -2.74 14.04
C LYS A 48 2.54 -2.31 15.31
N SER A 49 2.75 -3.23 16.25
CA SER A 49 3.53 -2.96 17.46
C SER A 49 5.01 -2.70 17.13
N GLN A 50 5.61 -3.55 16.29
CA GLN A 50 7.01 -3.40 15.88
C GLN A 50 7.27 -2.11 15.09
N MET A 51 6.40 -1.79 14.12
CA MET A 51 6.50 -0.56 13.33
C MET A 51 6.34 0.69 14.19
N LYS A 52 5.41 0.68 15.16
CA LYS A 52 5.23 1.80 16.11
C LYS A 52 6.48 1.99 16.97
N ALA A 53 7.05 0.91 17.49
CA ALA A 53 8.28 0.96 18.29
C ALA A 53 9.47 1.50 17.49
N ALA A 54 9.54 1.17 16.19
CA ALA A 54 10.56 1.66 15.27
C ALA A 54 10.30 3.08 14.72
N GLY A 55 9.22 3.74 15.16
CA GLY A 55 8.89 5.10 14.72
C GLY A 55 8.44 5.22 13.26
N ALA A 56 8.03 4.13 12.61
CA ALA A 56 7.59 4.15 11.22
C ALA A 56 6.30 4.98 11.07
N LYS A 57 6.33 5.98 10.18
CA LYS A 57 5.20 6.87 9.92
C LYS A 57 4.58 6.54 8.56
N PRO A 58 3.25 6.37 8.47
CA PRO A 58 2.58 6.19 7.19
C PRO A 58 2.61 7.50 6.38
N TYR A 59 2.76 7.36 5.07
CA TYR A 59 2.59 8.43 4.10
C TYR A 59 1.09 8.72 3.86
N LEU A 60 0.25 7.68 3.80
CA LEU A 60 -1.21 7.80 3.79
C LEU A 60 -1.82 6.97 4.93
N LEU A 61 -2.83 7.54 5.57
CA LEU A 61 -3.56 6.90 6.65
C LEU A 61 -4.66 5.98 6.10
N ALA A 62 -5.00 4.95 6.88
CA ALA A 62 -6.11 4.06 6.54
C ALA A 62 -7.47 4.78 6.46
N GLY A 63 -7.63 5.91 7.15
CA GLY A 63 -8.85 6.73 7.04
C GLY A 63 -9.01 7.42 5.69
N GLU A 64 -7.92 7.57 4.91
CA GLU A 64 -7.93 8.25 3.62
C GLU A 64 -8.20 7.28 2.47
N VAL A 65 -7.56 6.10 2.51
CA VAL A 65 -7.56 5.14 1.38
C VAL A 65 -7.87 3.69 1.79
N GLY A 66 -8.34 3.46 3.02
CA GLY A 66 -8.71 2.14 3.54
C GLY A 66 -7.52 1.27 4.00
N VAL A 67 -6.28 1.68 3.72
CA VAL A 67 -5.05 1.00 4.13
C VAL A 67 -3.96 2.03 4.45
N ARG A 68 -3.03 1.70 5.35
CA ARG A 68 -1.83 2.54 5.56
C ARG A 68 -0.81 2.27 4.46
N ILE A 69 -0.39 3.34 3.79
CA ILE A 69 0.68 3.31 2.78
C ILE A 69 1.94 3.92 3.38
N PHE A 70 3.09 3.31 3.10
CA PHE A 70 4.39 3.76 3.56
C PHE A 70 5.31 3.92 2.35
N ARG A 71 6.17 4.94 2.38
CA ARG A 71 7.31 5.01 1.46
C ARG A 71 8.38 4.03 1.92
N ARG A 72 8.89 3.21 1.01
CA ARG A 72 9.95 2.24 1.31
C ARG A 72 11.21 2.90 1.83
N SER A 73 11.60 4.03 1.25
CA SER A 73 12.80 4.79 1.65
C SER A 73 12.74 5.37 3.07
N GLU A 74 11.53 5.60 3.59
CA GLU A 74 11.30 6.17 4.93
C GLU A 74 11.09 5.09 5.99
N LEU A 75 10.95 3.82 5.59
CA LEU A 75 10.83 2.70 6.51
C LEU A 75 12.19 2.28 7.08
N PRO A 76 12.25 1.86 8.35
CA PRO A 76 13.41 1.15 8.88
C PRO A 76 13.75 -0.08 8.03
N SER A 77 15.05 -0.40 7.88
CA SER A 77 15.54 -1.42 6.93
C SER A 77 14.84 -2.78 7.03
N LYS A 78 14.44 -3.18 8.25
CA LYS A 78 13.69 -4.43 8.49
C LYS A 78 12.34 -4.49 7.76
N PHE A 79 11.70 -3.35 7.47
CA PHE A 79 10.38 -3.26 6.86
C PHE A 79 10.41 -2.82 5.39
N GLN A 80 11.59 -2.63 4.79
CA GLN A 80 11.75 -2.23 3.39
C GLN A 80 11.55 -3.42 2.44
N VAL A 81 10.33 -3.97 2.42
CA VAL A 81 9.93 -5.07 1.52
C VAL A 81 9.19 -4.57 0.32
#